data_AF-A0A1E4SAV6-F1
#
_entry.id   AF-A0A1E4SAV6-F1
#
_cell.length_a   1.000
_cell.length_b   1.000
_cell.length_c   1.000
_cell.angle_alpha   90.00
_cell.angle_beta   90.00
_cell.angle_gamma   90.00
#
_symmetry.space_group_name_H-M   'P 1'
#
loop_
_entity.id
_entity.type
_entity.pdbx_description
1 polymer ?
#
loop_
_entity_poly.entity_id
_entity_poly.type
_entity_poly.pdbx_seq_one_letter_code
_entity_poly.pdbx_strand_id
1 'polypeptide(L)'
;MTAFFGLAGHGVEFIRYWDNGWKKDRFDLDAWDERMMNRDFLLTGVPRGQSHEPVAPEHFKTAEVRLQRYYTPYRDQFFSLRERLYRGYVTGNWDLS
;
A
#
# COMPACT_ATOMS: atom_id res chain seq x y z
N MET A 1 -14.49 -29.96 -4.79
CA MET A 1 -13.69 -28.81 -5.27
C MET A 1 -14.47 -27.50 -5.22
N THR A 2 -15.66 -27.41 -5.83
CA THR A 2 -16.50 -26.20 -5.82
C THR A 2 -16.76 -25.62 -4.43
N ALA A 3 -17.05 -26.47 -3.42
CA ALA A 3 -17.28 -26.03 -2.05
C ALA A 3 -16.04 -25.35 -1.41
N PHE A 4 -14.84 -25.91 -1.61
CA PHE A 4 -13.61 -25.33 -1.07
C PHE A 4 -13.25 -24.01 -1.75
N PHE A 5 -13.44 -23.91 -3.08
CA PHE A 5 -13.25 -22.66 -3.80
C PHE A 5 -14.27 -21.60 -3.40
N GLY A 6 -15.53 -21.97 -3.17
CA GLY A 6 -16.55 -21.06 -2.66
C GLY A 6 -16.23 -20.55 -1.26
N LEU A 7 -15.82 -21.43 -0.35
CA LEU A 7 -15.45 -21.06 1.02
C LEU A 7 -14.22 -20.15 1.04
N ALA A 8 -13.19 -20.46 0.24
CA ALA A 8 -12.00 -19.63 0.14
C ALA A 8 -12.32 -18.25 -0.47
N GLY A 9 -13.10 -18.21 -1.55
CA GLY A 9 -13.51 -16.96 -2.22
C GLY A 9 -14.29 -16.03 -1.29
N HIS A 10 -15.34 -16.54 -0.65
CA HIS A 10 -16.14 -15.75 0.30
C HIS A 10 -15.35 -15.38 1.57
N GLY A 11 -14.45 -16.25 2.04
CA GLY A 11 -13.59 -15.95 3.18
C GLY A 11 -12.68 -14.75 2.90
N VAL A 12 -12.03 -14.72 1.73
CA VAL A 12 -11.18 -13.59 1.32
C VAL A 12 -11.99 -12.32 1.08
N GLU A 13 -13.15 -12.43 0.42
CA GLU A 13 -14.05 -11.29 0.21
C GLU A 13 -14.49 -10.66 1.54
N PHE A 14 -14.88 -11.50 2.51
CA PHE A 14 -15.33 -11.02 3.83
C PHE A 14 -14.23 -10.30 4.59
N ILE A 15 -13.01 -10.84 4.62
CA ILE A 15 -11.88 -10.20 5.30
C ILE A 15 -11.58 -8.83 4.69
N ARG A 16 -11.51 -8.75 3.36
CA ARG A 16 -11.27 -7.48 2.65
C ARG A 16 -12.40 -6.47 2.88
N TYR A 17 -13.64 -6.94 2.89
CA TYR A 17 -14.81 -6.11 3.18
C TYR A 17 -14.77 -5.53 4.59
N TRP A 18 -14.33 -6.34 5.56
CA TRP A 18 -14.12 -5.92 6.94
C TRP A 18 -13.01 -4.87 7.06
N ASP A 19 -11.83 -5.15 6.50
CA ASP A 19 -10.67 -4.26 6.55
C ASP A 19 -10.94 -2.91 5.89
N ASN A 20 -11.80 -2.90 4.86
CA ASN A 20 -12.22 -1.69 4.18
C ASN A 20 -13.32 -0.89 4.89
N GLY A 21 -13.67 -1.24 6.13
CA GLY A 21 -14.73 -0.57 6.87
C GLY A 21 -16.09 -0.75 6.23
N TRP A 22 -16.43 -2.00 5.88
CA TRP A 22 -17.72 -2.39 5.31
C TRP A 22 -17.95 -1.82 3.90
N LYS A 23 -16.89 -1.69 3.11
CA LYS A 23 -16.93 -1.26 1.72
C LYS A 23 -16.28 -2.30 0.84
N LYS A 24 -16.79 -2.48 -0.38
CA LYS A 24 -16.17 -3.36 -1.38
C LYS A 24 -14.77 -2.85 -1.75
N ASP A 25 -13.90 -3.79 -2.10
CA ASP A 25 -12.58 -3.52 -2.67
C ASP A 25 -12.72 -2.69 -3.95
N ARG A 26 -11.80 -1.73 -4.15
CA ARG A 26 -11.64 -1.06 -5.45
C ARG A 26 -10.62 -1.85 -6.29
N PHE A 27 -10.87 -1.91 -7.58
CA PHE A 27 -9.99 -2.51 -8.57
C PHE A 27 -9.67 -1.47 -9.64
N ASP A 28 -8.58 -1.68 -10.37
CA ASP A 28 -8.14 -0.78 -11.46
C ASP A 28 -7.93 0.67 -11.02
N LEU A 29 -7.26 0.85 -9.88
CA LEU A 29 -6.95 2.17 -9.32
C LEU A 29 -5.88 2.85 -10.17
N ASP A 30 -6.17 4.08 -10.61
CA ASP A 30 -5.18 4.90 -11.28
C ASP A 30 -4.36 5.74 -10.28
N ALA A 31 -3.35 6.45 -10.78
CA ALA A 31 -2.49 7.29 -9.93
C ALA A 31 -3.25 8.45 -9.26
N TRP A 32 -4.40 8.86 -9.82
CA TRP A 32 -5.25 9.89 -9.22
C TRP A 32 -6.04 9.31 -8.05
N ASP A 33 -6.64 8.14 -8.22
CA ASP A 33 -7.39 7.42 -7.21
C ASP A 33 -6.52 7.09 -5.99
N GLU A 34 -5.29 6.65 -6.21
CA GLU A 34 -4.33 6.44 -5.12
C GLU A 34 -4.06 7.73 -4.34
N ARG A 35 -3.88 8.85 -5.02
CA ARG A 35 -3.69 10.17 -4.37
C ARG A 35 -4.93 10.60 -3.61
N MET A 36 -6.12 10.38 -4.16
CA MET A 36 -7.39 10.72 -3.50
C MET A 36 -7.64 9.82 -2.28
N MET A 37 -7.32 8.53 -2.35
CA MET A 37 -7.41 7.63 -1.20
C MET A 37 -6.45 8.04 -0.08
N ASN A 38 -5.21 8.42 -0.42
CA ASN A 38 -4.27 8.96 0.56
C ASN A 38 -4.78 10.28 1.17
N ARG A 39 -5.35 11.18 0.36
CA ARG A 39 -5.99 12.41 0.85
C ARG A 39 -7.12 12.09 1.84
N ASP A 40 -8.01 11.17 1.50
CA ASP A 40 -9.14 10.79 2.35
C ASP A 40 -8.68 10.14 3.66
N PHE A 41 -7.60 9.34 3.61
CA PHE A 41 -6.94 8.82 4.81
C PHE A 41 -6.39 9.93 5.70
N LEU A 42 -5.75 10.96 5.14
CA LEU A 42 -5.26 12.11 5.92
C LEU A 42 -6.39 12.95 6.52
N LEU A 43 -7.52 13.06 5.81
CA LEU A 43 -8.71 13.77 6.30
C LEU A 43 -9.39 13.04 7.46
N THR A 44 -9.49 11.70 7.38
CA THR A 44 -10.35 10.90 8.27
C THR A 44 -9.59 10.03 9.27
N GLY A 45 -8.30 9.76 9.03
CA GLY A 45 -7.48 8.81 9.78
C GLY A 45 -7.81 7.34 9.52
N VAL A 46 -8.74 7.04 8.60
CA VAL A 46 -9.22 5.68 8.32
C VAL A 46 -8.97 5.34 6.84
N PRO A 47 -8.41 4.16 6.48
CA PRO A 47 -8.00 3.81 5.10
C PRO A 47 -9.09 3.94 4.01
N ARG A 48 -10.37 3.95 4.43
CA ARG A 48 -11.55 4.06 3.56
C ARG A 48 -12.59 5.05 4.08
N GLY A 49 -12.17 5.92 5.00
CA GLY A 49 -13.03 6.93 5.60
C GLY A 49 -13.51 7.92 4.53
N GLN A 50 -14.77 8.33 4.61
CA GLN A 50 -15.33 9.40 3.79
C GLN A 50 -15.91 10.44 4.74
N SER A 51 -15.60 11.71 4.50
CA SER A 51 -16.18 12.84 5.22
C SER A 51 -16.99 13.70 4.26
N HIS A 52 -18.11 14.21 4.74
CA HIS A 52 -18.96 15.17 4.04
C HIS A 52 -18.87 16.57 4.66
N GLU A 53 -17.98 16.75 5.64
CA GLU A 53 -17.82 18.02 6.35
C GLU A 53 -17.27 19.10 5.39
N PRO A 54 -17.91 20.28 5.31
CA PRO A 54 -17.43 21.38 4.46
C PRO A 54 -16.08 21.95 4.91
N VAL A 55 -15.75 21.87 6.20
CA VAL A 55 -14.50 22.38 6.76
C VAL A 55 -13.57 21.23 7.14
N ALA A 56 -12.36 21.21 6.57
CA ALA A 56 -11.37 20.19 6.90
C ALA A 56 -10.86 20.35 8.35
N PRO A 57 -10.49 19.24 9.02
CA PRO A 57 -9.95 19.30 10.38
C PRO A 57 -8.58 20.00 10.42
N GLU A 58 -8.23 20.60 11.56
CA GLU A 58 -7.06 21.46 11.68
C GLU A 58 -5.73 20.74 11.37
N HIS A 59 -5.61 19.48 11.80
CA HIS A 59 -4.41 18.66 11.57
C HIS A 59 -4.14 18.41 10.08
N PHE A 60 -5.17 18.49 9.23
CA PHE A 60 -5.01 18.26 7.80
C PHE A 60 -4.08 19.29 7.14
N LYS A 61 -3.93 20.49 7.72
CA LYS A 61 -3.04 21.55 7.19
C LYS A 61 -1.57 21.16 7.22
N THR A 62 -1.17 20.33 8.18
CA THR A 62 0.23 19.88 8.37
C THR A 62 0.43 18.42 8.00
N ALA A 63 -0.64 17.70 7.68
CA ALA A 63 -0.59 16.29 7.30
C ALA A 63 -0.11 16.16 5.84
N GLU A 64 1.13 15.68 5.66
CA GLU A 64 1.72 15.39 4.35
C GLU A 64 2.35 14.00 4.36
N VAL A 65 2.12 13.21 3.31
CA VAL A 65 2.87 11.97 3.05
C VAL A 65 3.97 12.28 2.05
N ARG A 66 5.23 12.27 2.52
CA ARG A 66 6.40 12.44 1.66
C ARG A 66 7.13 11.12 1.48
N LEU A 67 7.10 10.59 0.27
CA LEU A 67 7.88 9.41 -0.10
C LEU A 67 9.36 9.78 -0.16
N GLN A 68 10.13 9.36 0.84
CA GLN A 68 11.59 9.51 0.81
C GLN A 68 12.18 8.46 -0.12
N ARG A 69 12.47 8.86 -1.36
CA ARG A 69 13.29 8.05 -2.27
C ARG A 69 14.76 8.39 -2.03
N TYR A 70 15.45 7.53 -1.29
CA TYR A 70 16.90 7.63 -1.16
C TYR A 70 17.54 7.33 -2.53
N TYR A 71 18.17 8.33 -3.12
CA TYR A 71 19.05 8.13 -4.26
C TYR A 71 20.41 7.69 -3.74
N THR A 72 20.64 6.38 -3.71
CA THR A 72 21.98 5.83 -3.51
C THR A 72 22.57 5.58 -4.90
N PRO A 73 23.71 6.21 -5.29
CA PRO A 73 24.36 5.94 -6.56
C PRO A 73 24.81 4.47 -6.70
N TYR A 74 24.83 3.75 -5.58
CA TYR A 74 25.17 2.34 -5.44
C TYR A 74 23.96 1.41 -5.33
N ARG A 75 22.73 1.86 -5.65
CA ARG A 75 21.52 1.03 -5.53
C ARG A 75 21.64 -0.32 -6.27
N ASP A 76 22.43 -0.34 -7.35
CA ASP A 76 22.72 -1.53 -8.16
C ASP A 76 24.23 -1.79 -8.33
N GLN A 77 25.09 -1.18 -7.50
CA GLN A 77 26.53 -1.47 -7.48
C GLN A 77 26.87 -2.28 -6.23
N PHE A 78 27.56 -3.40 -6.43
CA PHE A 78 27.87 -4.34 -5.36
C PHE A 78 29.35 -4.37 -5.09
N PHE A 79 29.77 -3.99 -3.89
CA PHE A 79 31.18 -3.93 -3.52
C PHE A 79 31.64 -5.19 -2.78
N SER A 80 30.70 -6.02 -2.29
CA SER A 80 31.03 -7.28 -1.61
C SER A 80 30.00 -8.39 -1.87
N LEU A 81 30.46 -9.65 -1.78
CA LEU A 81 29.61 -10.85 -1.86
C LEU A 81 28.47 -10.81 -0.82
N ARG A 82 28.74 -10.27 0.38
CA ARG A 82 27.77 -10.18 1.49
C ARG A 82 26.55 -9.34 1.11
N GLU A 83 26.76 -8.21 0.44
CA GLU A 83 25.68 -7.30 0.02
C GLU A 83 24.80 -7.94 -1.06
N ARG A 84 25.40 -8.70 -1.99
CA ARG A 84 24.67 -9.45 -3.03
C ARG A 84 23.76 -10.51 -2.43
N LEU A 85 24.28 -11.29 -1.48
CA LEU A 85 23.50 -12.31 -0.76
C LEU A 85 22.34 -11.65 0.01
N TYR A 86 22.61 -10.59 0.77
CA TYR A 86 21.58 -9.88 1.53
C TYR A 86 20.43 -9.39 0.63
N ARG A 87 20.73 -8.85 -0.56
CA ARG A 87 19.71 -8.43 -1.54
C ARG A 87 18.90 -9.62 -2.08
N GLY A 88 19.54 -10.73 -2.42
CA GLY A 88 18.86 -11.95 -2.86
C GLY A 88 17.84 -12.44 -1.83
N TYR A 89 18.22 -12.44 -0.55
CA TYR A 89 17.34 -12.84 0.54
C TYR A 89 16.23 -11.82 0.87
N VAL A 90 16.52 -10.52 0.82
CA VAL A 90 15.56 -9.47 1.23
C VAL A 90 14.62 -9.05 0.10
N THR A 91 15.11 -9.00 -1.13
CA THR A 91 14.36 -8.46 -2.29
C THR A 91 14.04 -9.52 -3.33
N GLY A 92 14.54 -10.75 -3.19
CA GLY A 92 14.36 -11.83 -4.17
C GLY A 92 15.17 -11.66 -5.46
N ASN A 93 16.04 -10.65 -5.53
CA ASN A 93 16.76 -10.27 -6.74
C ASN A 93 18.20 -10.81 -6.72
N TRP A 94 18.38 -12.01 -7.29
CA TRP A 94 19.66 -12.74 -7.35
C TRP A 94 20.47 -12.30 -8.58
N ASP A 95 21.35 -11.33 -8.39
CA ASP A 95 22.32 -10.94 -9.42
C ASP A 95 23.73 -11.36 -8.98
N LEU A 96 24.27 -12.36 -9.68
CA LEU A 96 25.59 -12.95 -9.43
C LEU A 96 26.61 -12.56 -10.51
N SER A 97 26.19 -11.73 -11.47
CA SER A 97 27.06 -11.28 -12.57
C SER A 97 28.09 -10.21 -12.15
#